data_AF-A0A183DJ58-F1
#
_entry.id   AF-A0A183DJ58-F1
#
_cell.length_a   1.000
_cell.length_b   1.000
_cell.length_c   1.000
_cell.angle_alpha   90.00
_cell.angle_beta   90.00
_cell.angle_gamma   90.00
#
_symmetry.space_group_name_H-M   'P 1'
#
loop_
_entity.id
_entity.type
_entity.pdbx_description
1 polymer ?
#
loop_
_entity_poly.entity_id
_entity_poly.type
_entity_poly.pdbx_seq_one_letter_code
_entity_poly.pdbx_strand_id
1 'polypeptide(L)'
;MYKKWQNRDFGTCPRFYCEKQPTLPIVPGQCIISCKSGLTDKLSKRPVMLYCPRCADVFYPKSSELDRIDGAYFGTGFPHMFFLTFPMLRPRPPTKEYVPRYGFLFL
;
A
#
# COMPACT_ATOMS: atom_id res chain seq x y z
N MET A 1 3.74 -16.06 -2.93
CA MET A 1 3.14 -14.71 -3.00
C MET A 1 2.93 -14.20 -4.42
N TYR A 2 3.82 -14.50 -5.38
CA TYR A 2 3.62 -14.13 -6.79
C TYR A 2 2.26 -14.57 -7.36
N LYS A 3 1.86 -15.85 -7.22
CA LYS A 3 0.55 -16.34 -7.67
C LYS A 3 -0.63 -15.55 -7.07
N LYS A 4 -0.57 -15.24 -5.77
CA LYS A 4 -1.59 -14.44 -5.07
C LYS A 4 -1.67 -13.01 -5.60
N TRP A 5 -0.53 -12.40 -5.88
CA TRP A 5 -0.46 -11.07 -6.49
C TRP A 5 -1.03 -11.06 -7.92
N GLN A 6 -0.67 -12.07 -8.72
CA GLN A 6 -1.18 -12.26 -10.08
C GLN A 6 -2.71 -12.43 -10.10
N ASN A 7 -3.25 -13.17 -9.12
CA ASN A 7 -4.69 -13.38 -8.95
C ASN A 7 -5.42 -12.19 -8.31
N ARG A 8 -4.69 -11.15 -7.87
CA ARG A 8 -5.22 -9.96 -7.18
C ARG A 8 -5.84 -10.25 -5.81
N ASP A 9 -5.37 -11.31 -5.13
CA ASP A 9 -5.89 -11.73 -3.82
C ASP A 9 -5.67 -10.66 -2.73
N PHE A 10 -4.63 -9.82 -2.89
CA PHE A 10 -4.34 -8.71 -1.97
C PHE A 10 -5.14 -7.44 -2.28
N GLY A 11 -6.00 -7.47 -3.30
CA GLY A 11 -6.75 -6.32 -3.76
C GLY A 11 -6.04 -5.51 -4.85
N THR A 12 -6.60 -4.34 -5.11
CA THR A 12 -6.19 -3.44 -6.18
C THR A 12 -6.13 -1.99 -5.69
N CYS A 13 -5.30 -1.18 -6.34
CA CYS A 13 -5.11 0.21 -5.97
C CYS A 13 -6.44 0.99 -6.03
N PRO A 14 -6.77 1.78 -4.99
CA PRO A 14 -7.99 2.58 -4.96
C PRO A 14 -7.94 3.80 -5.90
N ARG A 15 -6.75 4.25 -6.31
CA ARG A 15 -6.60 5.41 -7.20
C ARG A 15 -7.13 5.09 -8.61
N PHE A 16 -7.97 5.98 -9.13
CA PHE A 16 -8.58 5.83 -10.46
C PHE A 16 -7.56 5.63 -11.58
N TYR A 17 -6.53 6.49 -11.62
CA TYR A 17 -5.48 6.45 -12.65
C TYR A 17 -4.46 5.31 -12.50
N CYS A 18 -4.58 4.49 -11.44
CA CYS A 18 -3.80 3.26 -11.33
C CYS A 18 -4.47 2.07 -12.05
N GLU A 19 -5.67 2.25 -12.62
CA GLU A 19 -6.39 1.25 -13.44
C GLU A 19 -6.47 -0.13 -12.76
N LYS A 20 -6.82 -0.16 -11.46
CA LYS A 20 -6.93 -1.39 -10.67
C LYS A 20 -5.62 -2.20 -10.60
N GLN A 21 -4.46 -1.54 -10.57
CA GLN A 21 -3.16 -2.18 -10.34
C GLN A 21 -3.18 -3.12 -9.11
N PRO A 22 -2.76 -4.40 -9.24
CA PRO A 22 -2.62 -5.31 -8.11
C PRO A 22 -1.63 -4.79 -7.05
N THR A 23 -2.04 -4.86 -5.78
CA THR A 23 -1.28 -4.38 -4.62
C THR A 23 -0.56 -5.49 -3.87
N LEU A 24 0.40 -5.14 -3.01
CA LEU A 24 1.10 -6.07 -2.13
C LEU A 24 0.92 -5.65 -0.67
N PRO A 25 0.81 -6.59 0.28
CA PRO A 25 0.77 -6.25 1.70
C PRO A 25 2.10 -5.63 2.14
N ILE A 26 2.03 -4.63 3.02
CA ILE A 26 3.18 -3.95 3.60
C ILE A 26 2.84 -3.53 5.03
N VAL A 27 3.84 -3.46 5.89
CA VAL A 27 3.77 -2.69 7.13
C VAL A 27 4.42 -1.35 6.91
N PRO A 28 3.76 -0.23 7.23
CA PRO A 28 4.46 1.04 7.23
C PRO A 28 5.63 0.91 8.20
N GLY A 29 6.82 1.26 7.71
CA GLY A 29 8.05 1.28 8.50
C GLY A 29 7.75 1.89 9.86
N GLN A 30 8.07 1.14 10.92
CA GLN A 30 8.04 1.74 12.24
C GLN A 30 8.92 2.98 12.18
N CYS A 31 8.46 4.08 12.78
CA CYS A 31 9.42 4.99 13.38
C CYS A 31 10.22 4.08 14.33
N ILE A 32 11.45 3.73 13.95
CA ILE A 32 12.41 3.04 14.84
C ILE A 32 12.61 3.88 16.13
N ILE A 33 12.16 5.13 16.08
CA ILE A 33 12.03 6.11 17.15
C ILE A 33 10.53 6.40 17.41
N SER A 34 9.79 5.41 17.93
CA SER A 34 8.62 5.71 18.77
C SER A 34 8.85 5.25 20.20
N CYS A 35 10.08 5.39 20.69
CA CYS A 35 10.34 5.63 22.11
C CYS A 35 10.15 7.13 22.37
N LYS A 36 8.92 7.64 22.23
CA LYS A 36 8.57 8.99 22.70
C LYS A 36 7.56 8.96 23.84
N SER A 37 7.70 7.96 24.71
CA SER A 37 7.27 7.99 26.12
C SER A 37 7.57 6.61 26.69
N GLY A 38 8.55 6.52 27.59
CA GLY A 38 8.66 5.36 28.47
C GLY A 38 7.33 5.14 29.19
N LEU A 39 7.01 3.88 29.49
CA LEU A 39 5.73 3.38 30.03
C LEU A 39 4.63 3.09 28.98
N THR A 40 4.87 2.13 28.09
CA THR A 40 3.81 1.18 27.70
C THR A 40 4.40 -0.03 26.96
N ASP A 41 4.41 -1.20 27.59
CA ASP A 41 4.65 -2.51 26.95
C ASP A 41 3.48 -2.94 26.05
N LYS A 42 3.02 -2.03 25.19
CA LYS A 42 2.10 -2.36 24.10
C LYS A 42 2.83 -2.12 22.80
N LEU A 43 3.45 -3.18 22.30
CA LEU A 43 3.75 -3.28 20.88
C LEU A 43 2.40 -3.16 20.14
N SER A 44 2.08 -1.93 19.73
CA SER A 44 0.81 -1.62 19.11
C SER A 44 0.70 -2.46 17.84
N LYS A 45 -0.21 -3.44 17.84
CA LYS A 45 -0.54 -4.24 16.65
C LYS A 45 -0.90 -3.25 15.55
N ARG A 46 -0.10 -3.20 14.49
CA ARG A 46 -0.39 -2.34 13.34
C ARG A 46 -1.11 -3.18 12.31
N PRO A 47 -2.23 -2.71 11.74
CA PRO A 47 -2.90 -3.45 10.68
C PRO A 47 -1.99 -3.54 9.46
N VAL A 48 -2.21 -4.58 8.65
CA VAL A 48 -1.60 -4.68 7.32
C VAL A 48 -2.08 -3.53 6.43
N MET A 49 -1.16 -2.92 5.69
CA MET A 49 -1.46 -1.94 4.65
C MET A 49 -1.20 -2.55 3.28
N LEU A 50 -1.65 -1.88 2.22
CA LEU A 50 -1.46 -2.29 0.84
C LEU A 50 -0.59 -1.28 0.09
N TYR A 51 0.54 -1.74 -0.45
CA TYR A 51 1.41 -0.98 -1.35
C TYR A 51 0.99 -1.15 -2.80
N CYS A 52 0.86 -0.04 -3.52
CA CYS A 52 0.68 -0.02 -4.97
C CYS A 52 2.00 0.26 -5.70
N PRO A 53 2.46 -0.64 -6.58
CA PRO A 53 3.71 -0.43 -7.32
C PRO A 53 3.60 0.58 -8.45
N ARG A 54 2.39 0.98 -8.86
CA ARG A 54 2.16 1.94 -9.96
C ARG A 54 2.25 3.38 -9.50
N CYS A 55 1.59 3.73 -8.39
CA CYS A 55 1.71 5.08 -7.81
C CYS A 55 2.74 5.17 -6.67
N ALA A 56 3.42 4.07 -6.34
CA ALA A 56 4.41 3.98 -5.27
C ALA A 56 3.89 4.47 -3.90
N ASP A 57 2.63 4.17 -3.59
CA ASP A 57 1.92 4.70 -2.41
C ASP A 57 1.24 3.57 -1.61
N VAL A 58 0.92 3.86 -0.35
CA VAL A 58 0.40 2.89 0.63
C VAL A 58 -1.03 3.26 1.04
N PHE A 59 -1.91 2.26 1.11
CA PHE A 59 -3.33 2.46 1.38
C PHE A 59 -3.83 1.47 2.44
N TYR A 60 -4.88 1.87 3.15
CA TYR A 60 -5.66 0.95 3.97
C TYR A 60 -6.41 -0.06 3.07
N PRO A 61 -6.49 -1.34 3.47
CA PRO A 61 -7.32 -2.29 2.77
C PRO A 61 -8.79 -1.88 2.88
N LYS A 62 -9.60 -2.24 1.87
CA LYS A 62 -11.05 -1.97 1.87
C LYS A 62 -11.84 -2.98 2.71
N SER A 63 -11.28 -4.17 2.92
CA SER A 63 -11.91 -5.27 3.64
C SER A 63 -11.56 -5.16 5.12
N SER A 64 -12.59 -5.18 5.97
CA SER A 64 -12.44 -5.12 7.43
C SER A 64 -11.82 -6.40 8.00
N GLU A 65 -11.85 -7.51 7.27
CA GLU A 65 -11.14 -8.73 7.61
C GLU A 65 -9.62 -8.55 7.52
N LEU A 66 -9.14 -7.83 6.49
CA LEU A 66 -7.72 -7.52 6.33
C LEU A 66 -7.23 -6.58 7.44
N ASP A 67 -8.07 -5.67 7.94
CA ASP A 67 -7.72 -4.78 9.06
C ASP A 67 -7.42 -5.52 10.37
N ARG A 68 -7.90 -6.76 10.52
CA ARG A 68 -7.63 -7.60 11.71
C ARG A 68 -6.28 -8.31 11.65
N ILE A 69 -5.63 -8.33 10.48
CA ILE A 69 -4.36 -9.00 10.28
C ILE A 69 -3.24 -8.08 10.75
N ASP A 70 -2.41 -8.57 11.68
CA ASP A 70 -1.21 -7.86 12.11
C ASP A 70 -0.25 -7.74 10.93
N GLY A 71 0.10 -6.52 10.57
CA GLY A 71 1.03 -6.25 9.50
C GLY A 71 2.38 -6.94 9.73
N ALA A 72 2.80 -7.11 10.98
CA ALA A 72 4.12 -7.64 11.34
C ALA A 72 4.47 -8.97 10.62
N TYR A 73 3.48 -9.78 10.24
CA TYR A 73 3.66 -11.02 9.47
C TYR A 73 4.27 -10.83 8.07
N PHE A 74 4.13 -9.64 7.46
CA PHE A 74 4.63 -9.35 6.11
C PHE A 74 5.97 -8.62 6.11
N GLY A 75 6.23 -7.82 7.16
CA GLY A 75 7.40 -6.94 7.23
C GLY A 75 7.28 -5.67 6.38
N THR A 76 8.29 -4.81 6.53
CA THR A 76 8.32 -3.46 5.92
C THR A 76 8.89 -3.48 4.50
N GLY A 77 9.77 -4.44 4.19
CA GLY A 77 10.50 -4.51 2.92
C GLY A 77 9.90 -5.43 1.86
N PHE A 78 8.82 -6.16 2.16
CA PHE A 78 8.31 -7.22 1.29
C PHE A 78 8.00 -6.75 -0.15
N PRO A 79 7.27 -5.64 -0.39
CA PRO A 79 7.00 -5.21 -1.76
C PRO A 79 8.27 -4.81 -2.52
N HIS A 80 9.22 -4.18 -1.84
CA HIS A 80 10.49 -3.81 -2.45
C HIS A 80 11.27 -5.05 -2.90
N MET A 81 11.37 -6.05 -2.02
CA MET A 81 12.07 -7.28 -2.33
C MET A 81 11.38 -8.08 -3.44
N PHE A 82 10.04 -8.07 -3.47
CA PHE A 82 9.26 -8.68 -4.55
C PHE A 82 9.63 -8.12 -5.93
N PHE A 83 9.78 -6.80 -6.08
CA PHE A 83 10.18 -6.20 -7.36
C PHE A 83 11.69 -6.23 -7.63
N LEU A 84 12.52 -6.55 -6.63
CA LEU A 84 13.92 -6.90 -6.87
C LEU A 84 14.04 -8.31 -7.47
N THR A 85 13.24 -9.27 -6.99
CA THR A 85 13.18 -10.63 -7.57
C THR A 85 12.50 -10.64 -8.95
N PHE A 86 11.46 -9.83 -9.16
CA PHE A 86 10.68 -9.80 -10.39
C PHE A 86 10.62 -8.40 -11.03
N PRO A 87 11.74 -7.89 -11.58
CA PRO A 87 11.83 -6.52 -12.08
C PRO A 87 10.88 -6.24 -13.26
N MET A 88 10.62 -7.26 -14.10
CA MET A 88 9.74 -7.16 -15.27
C MET A 88 8.27 -6.88 -14.93
N LEU A 89 7.86 -7.12 -13.68
CA LEU A 89 6.50 -6.90 -13.20
C LEU A 89 6.25 -5.47 -12.73
N ARG A 90 7.29 -4.63 -12.65
CA ARG A 90 7.15 -3.26 -12.17
C ARG A 90 6.38 -2.42 -13.21
N PRO A 91 5.18 -1.92 -12.87
CA PRO A 91 4.39 -1.13 -13.80
C PRO A 91 5.01 0.26 -14.01
N ARG A 92 4.68 0.88 -15.15
CA ARG A 92 4.99 2.29 -15.38
C ARG A 92 4.09 3.18 -14.51
N PRO A 93 4.59 4.34 -14.05
CA PRO A 93 3.76 5.28 -13.28
C PRO A 93 2.55 5.76 -14.09
N PRO A 94 1.46 6.19 -13.41
CA PRO A 94 0.29 6.73 -14.09
C PRO A 94 0.65 7.98 -14.89
N THR A 95 0.13 8.08 -16.12
CA THR A 95 0.41 9.20 -17.03
C THR A 95 -0.49 10.42 -16.77
N LYS A 96 -1.60 10.22 -16.06
CA LYS A 96 -2.59 11.24 -15.74
C LYS A 96 -2.72 11.37 -14.23
N GLU A 97 -2.85 12.60 -13.77
CA GLU A 97 -3.16 12.93 -12.40
C GLU A 97 -4.55 13.58 -12.33
N TYR A 98 -5.22 13.47 -11.18
CA TYR A 98 -6.51 14.11 -10.99
C TYR A 98 -6.32 15.62 -10.88
N VAL A 99 -6.79 16.35 -11.88
CA VAL A 99 -6.85 17.82 -11.85
C VAL A 99 -8.26 18.21 -11.40
N PRO A 100 -8.46 18.68 -10.16
CA PRO A 100 -9.76 19.17 -9.73
C PRO A 100 -10.16 20.37 -10.59
N ARG A 101 -11.28 20.25 -11.31
CA ARG A 101 -11.85 21.37 -12.06
C ARG A 101 -12.92 22.01 -11.18
N TYR A 102 -12.54 23.06 -10.48
CA TYR A 102 -13.50 24.01 -9.91
C TYR A 102 -14.04 24.81 -11.09
N GLY A 103 -15.27 24.54 -11.51
CA GLY A 103 -15.86 25.20 -12.68
C GLY A 103 -15.92 26.71 -12.47
N PHE A 104 -14.96 27.45 -13.03
CA PHE A 104 -15.16 28.86 -13.33
C PHE A 104 -15.84 28.95 -14.69
N LEU A 105 -17.16 28.82 -14.66
CA LEU A 105 -18.03 29.38 -15.68
C LEU A 105 -18.72 30.59 -15.04
N PHE A 106 -17.98 31.68 -14.89
CA PHE A 106 -18.57 33.01 -14.81
C PHE A 106 -18.13 33.72 -16.09
N LEU A 107 -19.09 33.82 -17.01
CA LEU A 107 -19.11 34.81 -18.08
C LEU A 107 -18.88 36.22 -17.51
#